data_AF-R7RMT9-F1
#
_entry.id   AF-R7RMT9-F1
#
_cell.length_a   1.000
_cell.length_b   1.000
_cell.length_c   1.000
_cell.angle_alpha   90.00
_cell.angle_beta   90.00
_cell.angle_gamma   90.00
#
_symmetry.space_group_name_H-M   'P 1'
#
loop_
_entity.id
_entity.type
_entity.pdbx_description
1 polymer ?
#
loop_
_entity_poly.entity_id
_entity_poly.type
_entity_poly.pdbx_seq_one_letter_code
_entity_poly.pdbx_strand_id
1 'polypeptide(L)' 'MLSFYYDVVAEWVETKEQFELLRELGCDKIQGYYISKVLPIDKLEKFIKYN' A
#
# COMPACT_ATOMS: atom_id res chain seq x y z
N MET A 1 -0.02 -12.82 -25.28
CA MET A 1 -0.85 -12.21 -24.23
C MET A 1 -0.42 -10.75 -24.14
N LEU A 2 -1.23 -9.84 -24.69
CA LEU A 2 -0.92 -8.41 -24.66
C LEU A 2 -1.17 -7.92 -23.23
N SER A 3 -0.10 -7.62 -22.49
CA SER A 3 -0.19 -6.99 -21.18
C SER A 3 -0.26 -5.48 -21.39
N PHE A 4 -1.28 -4.84 -20.83
CA PHE A 4 -1.33 -3.39 -20.72
C PHE A 4 -0.61 -3.00 -19.42
N TYR A 5 0.35 -2.07 -19.50
CA TYR A 5 1.14 -1.62 -18.36
C TYR A 5 0.31 -0.62 -17.54
N TYR A 6 -0.44 -1.13 -16.58
CA TYR A 6 -1.22 -0.32 -15.64
C TYR A 6 -0.60 -0.44 -14.24
N ASP A 7 -0.49 0.70 -13.56
CA ASP A 7 -0.22 0.73 -12.13
C ASP A 7 -1.44 0.23 -11.37
N VAL A 8 -1.27 -0.78 -10.52
CA VAL A 8 -2.31 -1.33 -9.65
C VAL A 8 -2.09 -0.90 -8.21
N VAL A 9 -3.16 -0.42 -7.56
CA VAL A 9 -3.20 -0.18 -6.12
C VAL A 9 -4.08 -1.24 -5.46
N ALA A 10 -3.51 -2.05 -4.58
CA ALA A 10 -4.29 -2.95 -3.73
C ALA A 10 -4.67 -2.23 -2.43
N GLU A 11 -5.96 -1.92 -2.29
CA GLU A 11 -6.52 -1.30 -1.08
C GLU A 11 -6.86 -2.35 -0.01
N TRP A 12 -6.94 -1.89 1.24
CA TRP A 12 -7.28 -2.69 2.43
C TRP A 12 -6.28 -3.81 2.80
N VAL A 13 -4.98 -3.57 2.63
CA VAL A 13 -3.93 -4.47 3.15
C VAL A 13 -3.76 -4.26 4.66
N GLU A 14 -4.02 -5.30 5.44
CA GLU A 14 -4.03 -5.25 6.91
C GLU A 14 -2.99 -6.16 7.56
N THR A 15 -2.54 -7.22 6.88
CA THR A 15 -1.60 -8.20 7.45
C THR A 15 -0.30 -8.31 6.63
N LYS A 16 0.74 -8.85 7.28
CA LYS A 16 2.03 -9.10 6.63
C LYS A 16 1.90 -10.12 5.50
N GLU A 17 1.10 -11.16 5.70
CA GLU A 17 0.88 -12.22 4.71
C GLU A 17 0.25 -11.68 3.42
N GLN A 18 -0.71 -10.75 3.55
CA GLN A 18 -1.30 -10.07 2.39
C GLN A 18 -0.29 -9.21 1.63
N PHE A 19 0.53 -8.45 2.37
CA PHE A 19 1.60 -7.64 1.78
C PHE A 19 2.62 -8.49 1.01
N GLU A 20 3.10 -9.59 1.62
CA GLU A 20 4.08 -10.47 0.99
C GLU A 20 3.53 -11.11 -0.28
N LEU A 21 2.28 -11.58 -0.27
CA LEU A 21 1.62 -12.13 -1.46
C LEU A 21 1.50 -11.08 -2.58
N LEU A 22 1.04 -9.86 -2.26
CA LEU A 22 0.89 -8.79 -3.26
C LEU A 22 2.24 -8.37 -3.86
N ARG A 23 3.30 -8.37 -3.04
CA ARG A 23 4.67 -8.12 -3.48
C ARG A 23 5.15 -9.20 -4.46
N GLU A 24 4.90 -10.47 -4.15
CA GLU A 24 5.26 -11.60 -5.03
C GLU A 24 4.50 -11.58 -6.36
N LEU A 25 3.24 -11.13 -6.36
CA LEU A 25 2.41 -10.98 -7.56
C LEU A 25 2.77 -9.73 -8.40
N GLY A 26 3.68 -8.89 -7.92
CA GLY A 26 4.12 -7.68 -8.62
C GLY A 26 3.11 -6.52 -8.57
N CYS A 27 2.32 -6.41 -7.51
CA CYS A 27 1.45 -5.25 -7.30
C CYS A 27 2.28 -3.99 -7.03
N ASP A 28 1.97 -2.89 -7.73
CA ASP A 28 2.80 -1.67 -7.71
C ASP A 28 2.73 -0.92 -6.38
N LYS A 29 1.53 -0.84 -5.79
CA LYS A 29 1.25 -0.02 -4.60
C LYS A 29 0.25 -0.73 -3.70
N ILE A 30 0.38 -0.50 -2.40
CA ILE A 30 -0.60 -0.96 -1.42
C ILE A 30 -1.13 0.20 -0.57
N GLN A 31 -2.36 0.06 -0.10
CA GLN A 31 -2.95 0.91 0.92
C GLN A 31 -3.66 0.02 1.95
N GLY A 32 -3.56 0.36 3.23
CA GLY A 32 -4.34 -0.28 4.28
C GLY A 32 -3.68 -0.15 5.65
N TYR A 33 -4.31 -0.73 6.67
CA TYR A 33 -3.87 -0.62 8.07
C TYR A 33 -2.51 -1.23 8.34
N TYR A 34 -2.02 -2.10 7.46
CA TYR A 34 -0.64 -2.59 7.50
C TYR A 34 0.38 -1.45 7.35
N ILE A 35 0.07 -0.44 6.53
CA ILE A 35 0.90 0.76 6.37
C ILE A 35 0.55 1.79 7.44
N SER A 36 -0.73 2.16 7.53
CA SER A 36 -1.21 3.13 8.51
C SER A 36 -2.73 3.11 8.60
N LYS A 37 -3.26 3.44 9.79
CA LYS A 37 -4.67 3.82 9.91
C LYS A 37 -4.90 5.18 9.24
N VAL A 38 -6.17 5.53 9.00
CA VAL A 38 -6.51 6.89 8.51
C VAL A 38 -5.89 7.94 9.42
N LEU A 39 -5.17 8.89 8.83
CA LEU A 39 -4.49 9.95 9.56
C LEU A 39 -5.25 11.27 9.40
N PRO A 40 -5.46 12.03 10.48
CA PRO A 40 -5.75 13.45 10.43
C PRO A 40 -4.65 14.21 9.67
N ILE A 41 -5.03 15.31 9.00
CA ILE A 41 -4.13 16.08 8.14
C ILE A 41 -2.92 16.64 8.88
N ASP A 42 -3.08 17.05 10.14
CA ASP A 42 -2.03 17.55 11.02
C ASP A 42 -0.99 16.47 11.40
N LYS A 43 -1.32 15.19 11.21
CA LYS A 43 -0.40 14.06 11.46
C LYS A 43 0.30 13.56 10.20
N LEU A 44 -0.14 13.99 9.01
CA LEU A 44 0.39 13.51 7.73
C LEU A 44 1.87 13.86 7.56
N GLU A 45 2.26 15.11 7.84
CA GLU A 45 3.64 15.56 7.67
C GLU A 45 4.61 14.73 8.53
N LYS A 46 4.24 14.47 9.78
CA LYS A 46 5.02 13.63 10.69
C LYS A 46 5.10 12.20 10.18
N PHE A 47 4.00 11.65 9.66
CA PHE A 47 3.99 10.30 9.11
C PHE A 47 4.97 10.16 7.94
N ILE A 48 4.92 11.09 6.98
CA ILE A 48 5.79 11.05 5.78
C ILE A 48 7.28 11.25 6.13
N LYS A 49 7.61 12.07 7.14
CA LYS A 49 9.01 12.37 7.49
C LYS A 49 9.73 11.27 8.28
N TYR A 50 8.99 10.40 8.99
CA TYR A 50 9.58 9.50 9.99
C TYR A 50 9.19 8.02 9.84
N ASN A 51 8.51 7.65 8.75
CA ASN A 51 8.27 6.25 8.35
C ASN A 51 8.92 6.03 6.99
#